data_AF-A0A524E311-F1
#
_entry.id   AF-A0A524E311-F1
#
_cell.length_a   1.000
_cell.length_b   1.000
_cell.length_c   1.000
_cell.angle_alpha   90.00
_cell.angle_beta   90.00
_cell.angle_gamma   90.00
#
_symmetry.space_group_name_H-M   'P 1'
#
loop_
_entity.id
_entity.type
_entity.pdbx_description
1 polymer ?
#
loop_
_entity_poly.entity_id
_entity_poly.type
_entity_poly.pdbx_seq_one_letter_code
_entity_poly.pdbx_strand_id
1 'polypeptide(L)'
;MDWYRYRFVLQPMAFASLIAVFDIVLALVGFLANPNVLVLYTASNFLLLEFAILLIMGGCMAAREPLQDEDKYDEDGTPSTGQRMASIGKKMLLTSVFVLLYGALFVLFGWVF
;
A
#
# COMPACT_ATOMS: atom_id res chain seq x y z
N MET A 1 24.36 1.15 -7.42
CA MET A 1 23.07 1.86 -7.60
C MET A 1 21.85 0.93 -7.52
N ASP A 2 21.97 -0.36 -7.85
CA ASP A 2 20.81 -1.26 -7.95
C ASP A 2 20.12 -1.59 -6.61
N TRP A 3 20.89 -1.67 -5.52
CA TRP A 3 20.36 -1.98 -4.18
C TRP A 3 19.28 -1.00 -3.69
N TYR A 4 19.43 0.29 -4.03
CA TYR A 4 18.47 1.31 -3.63
C TYR A 4 17.14 1.20 -4.41
N ARG A 5 17.22 0.80 -5.68
CA ARG A 5 16.06 0.55 -6.55
C ARG A 5 15.23 -0.64 -6.06
N TYR A 6 15.89 -1.76 -5.73
CA TYR A 6 15.17 -2.94 -5.22
C TYR A 6 14.47 -2.63 -3.90
N ARG A 7 15.12 -1.91 -2.99
CA ARG A 7 14.54 -1.56 -1.70
C ARG A 7 13.31 -0.65 -1.82
N PHE A 8 13.26 0.20 -2.85
CA PHE A 8 12.11 1.05 -3.13
C PHE A 8 10.86 0.26 -3.54
N VAL A 9 11.02 -0.91 -4.16
CA VAL A 9 9.90 -1.78 -4.61
C VAL A 9 9.58 -2.87 -3.58
N LEU A 10 10.60 -3.52 -3.03
CA LEU A 10 10.46 -4.62 -2.07
C LEU A 10 9.79 -4.17 -0.77
N GLN A 11 10.07 -2.94 -0.31
CA GLN A 11 9.44 -2.43 0.91
C GLN A 11 7.90 -2.28 0.74
N PRO A 12 7.38 -1.56 -0.27
CA PRO A 12 5.95 -1.49 -0.55
C PRO A 12 5.29 -2.85 -0.76
N MET A 13 5.95 -3.76 -1.47
CA MET A 13 5.44 -5.12 -1.69
C MET A 13 5.31 -5.90 -0.36
N ALA A 14 6.32 -5.81 0.52
CA ALA A 14 6.27 -6.44 1.84
C ALA A 14 5.14 -5.85 2.70
N PHE A 15 4.98 -4.53 2.73
CA PHE A 15 3.87 -3.89 3.43
C PHE A 15 2.51 -4.33 2.89
N ALA A 16 2.34 -4.36 1.57
CA ALA A 16 1.11 -4.83 0.94
C ALA A 16 0.82 -6.30 1.27
N SER A 17 1.84 -7.15 1.33
CA SER A 17 1.67 -8.55 1.71
C SER A 17 1.23 -8.73 3.17
N LEU A 18 1.77 -7.92 4.09
CA LEU A 18 1.35 -7.93 5.50
C LEU A 18 -0.11 -7.50 5.65
N ILE A 19 -0.51 -6.48 4.91
CA ILE A 19 -1.89 -6.00 4.84
C ILE A 19 -2.81 -7.13 4.34
N ALA A 20 -2.48 -7.77 3.21
CA ALA A 20 -3.25 -8.88 2.67
C ALA A 20 -3.37 -10.08 3.63
N VAL A 21 -2.30 -10.43 4.35
CA VAL A 21 -2.35 -11.48 5.36
C VAL A 21 -3.28 -11.09 6.51
N PHE A 22 -3.21 -9.84 6.97
CA PHE A 22 -4.08 -9.35 8.04
C PHE A 22 -5.56 -9.42 7.65
N ASP A 23 -5.90 -9.01 6.42
CA ASP A 23 -7.26 -9.07 5.90
C ASP A 23 -7.78 -10.51 5.76
N ILE A 24 -6.93 -11.44 5.33
CA ILE A 24 -7.28 -12.87 5.33
C ILE A 24 -7.59 -13.35 6.74
N VAL A 25 -6.75 -13.01 7.73
CA VAL A 25 -6.96 -13.41 9.12
C VAL A 25 -8.28 -12.85 9.65
N LEU A 26 -8.60 -11.59 9.38
CA LEU A 26 -9.87 -10.98 9.76
C LEU A 26 -11.06 -11.67 9.09
N ALA A 27 -10.96 -11.97 7.79
CA ALA A 27 -12.00 -12.68 7.07
C ALA A 27 -12.20 -14.12 7.59
N LEU A 28 -11.12 -14.81 7.99
CA LEU A 28 -11.18 -16.13 8.62
C LEU A 28 -11.86 -16.08 9.99
N VAL A 29 -11.60 -15.07 10.81
CA VAL A 29 -12.31 -14.87 12.07
C VAL A 29 -13.81 -14.67 11.81
N GLY A 30 -14.17 -13.90 10.78
CA GLY A 30 -15.56 -13.74 10.34
C GLY A 30 -16.21 -15.06 9.91
N PHE A 31 -15.48 -15.90 9.18
CA PHE A 31 -15.96 -17.23 8.77
C PHE A 31 -16.18 -18.18 9.97
N LEU A 32 -15.32 -18.13 10.99
CA LEU A 32 -15.52 -18.92 12.21
C LEU A 32 -16.80 -18.51 12.96
N ALA A 33 -17.20 -17.24 12.87
CA ALA A 33 -18.44 -16.74 13.46
C ALA A 33 -19.68 -17.06 12.59
N ASN A 34 -19.55 -17.00 11.26
CA ASN A 34 -20.60 -17.36 10.32
C ASN A 34 -20.01 -18.09 9.11
N PRO A 35 -20.26 -19.41 8.97
CA PRO A 35 -19.65 -20.23 7.92
C PRO A 35 -20.14 -19.90 6.49
N ASN A 36 -21.13 -19.02 6.34
CA ASN A 36 -21.57 -18.56 5.02
C ASN A 36 -20.70 -17.40 4.47
N VAL A 37 -19.72 -16.92 5.23
CA VAL A 37 -18.83 -15.84 4.79
C VAL A 37 -17.83 -16.36 3.77
N LEU A 38 -17.79 -15.76 2.59
CA LEU A 38 -16.79 -16.04 1.57
C LEU A 38 -15.48 -15.33 1.92
N VAL A 39 -14.54 -16.06 2.53
CA VAL A 39 -13.28 -15.51 3.08
C VAL A 39 -12.53 -14.64 2.08
N LEU A 40 -12.27 -15.14 0.87
CA LEU A 40 -11.50 -14.41 -0.14
C LEU A 40 -12.24 -13.18 -0.68
N TYR A 41 -13.56 -13.26 -0.84
CA TYR A 41 -14.38 -12.13 -1.27
C TYR A 41 -14.40 -11.04 -0.19
N THR A 42 -14.56 -11.42 1.08
CA THR A 42 -14.51 -10.48 2.21
C THR A 42 -13.14 -9.82 2.32
N ALA A 43 -12.05 -10.59 2.27
CA ALA A 43 -10.69 -10.05 2.30
C ALA A 43 -10.43 -9.09 1.12
N SER A 44 -10.92 -9.42 -0.09
CA SER A 44 -10.81 -8.50 -1.23
C SER A 44 -11.53 -7.17 -1.02
N ASN A 45 -12.65 -7.14 -0.31
CA ASN A 45 -13.38 -5.90 -0.03
C ASN A 45 -12.61 -5.00 0.95
N PHE A 46 -11.96 -5.60 1.95
CA PHE A 46 -11.07 -4.88 2.87
C PHE A 46 -9.86 -4.29 2.13
N LEU A 47 -9.20 -5.08 1.28
CA LEU A 47 -8.08 -4.60 0.46
C LEU A 47 -8.49 -3.45 -0.47
N LEU A 48 -9.71 -3.46 -0.99
CA LEU A 48 -10.21 -2.37 -1.84
C LEU A 48 -10.43 -1.08 -1.04
N LEU A 49 -10.92 -1.18 0.20
CA LEU A 49 -11.04 -0.05 1.12
C LEU A 49 -9.65 0.53 1.45
N GLU A 50 -8.70 -0.32 1.82
CA GLU A 50 -7.34 0.09 2.17
C GLU A 50 -6.59 0.67 0.98
N PHE A 51 -6.79 0.11 -0.22
CA PHE A 51 -6.31 0.70 -1.46
C PHE A 51 -6.77 2.15 -1.59
N ALA A 52 -8.05 2.43 -1.42
CA ALA A 52 -8.59 3.78 -1.53
C ALA A 52 -7.97 4.73 -0.49
N ILE A 53 -7.84 4.27 0.75
CA ILE A 53 -7.24 5.05 1.85
C ILE A 53 -5.75 5.35 1.55
N LEU A 54 -4.98 4.35 1.15
CA LEU A 54 -3.56 4.49 0.81
C LEU A 54 -3.36 5.37 -0.44
N LEU A 55 -4.26 5.28 -1.42
CA LEU A 55 -4.22 6.11 -2.63
C LEU A 55 -4.42 7.59 -2.29
N ILE A 56 -5.43 7.92 -1.47
CA ILE A 56 -5.72 9.29 -1.06
C ILE A 56 -4.56 9.84 -0.21
N MET A 57 -4.18 9.13 0.86
CA MET A 57 -3.10 9.60 1.74
C MET A 57 -1.76 9.68 1.01
N GLY A 58 -1.43 8.65 0.22
CA GLY A 58 -0.20 8.60 -0.55
C GLY A 58 -0.14 9.71 -1.60
N GLY A 59 -1.25 9.99 -2.28
CA GLY A 59 -1.37 11.09 -3.23
C GLY A 59 -1.20 12.46 -2.57
N CYS A 60 -1.89 12.70 -1.45
CA CYS A 60 -1.76 13.94 -0.68
C CYS A 60 -0.33 14.18 -0.17
N MET A 61 0.38 13.12 0.23
CA MET A 61 1.76 13.23 0.68
C MET A 61 2.75 13.39 -0.48
N ALA A 62 2.55 12.67 -1.59
CA ALA A 62 3.37 12.80 -2.79
C ALA A 62 3.26 14.20 -3.42
N ALA A 63 2.09 14.83 -3.32
CA ALA A 63 1.86 16.20 -3.80
C ALA A 63 2.62 17.28 -3.01
N ARG A 64 3.21 16.95 -1.86
CA ARG A 64 4.04 17.87 -1.06
C ARG A 64 5.49 17.95 -1.54
N GLU A 65 5.82 17.36 -2.68
CA GLU A 65 7.16 17.45 -3.27
C GLU A 65 7.46 18.93 -3.62
N PRO A 66 8.53 19.52 -3.07
CA PRO A 66 8.91 20.88 -3.42
C PRO A 66 9.25 20.97 -4.92
N LEU A 67 8.70 21.99 -5.58
CA LEU A 67 8.85 22.20 -7.02
C LEU A 67 10.25 22.70 -7.40
N GLN A 68 10.86 23.50 -6.52
CA GLN A 68 12.20 24.04 -6.72
C GLN A 68 13.23 23.08 -6.13
N ASP A 69 14.31 22.83 -6.86
CA ASP A 69 15.37 21.92 -6.40
C ASP A 69 16.11 22.45 -5.17
N GLU A 70 16.14 23.78 -5.01
CA GLU A 70 16.70 24.49 -3.86
C GLU A 70 15.95 24.17 -2.56
N ASP A 71 14.65 23.89 -2.63
CA ASP A 71 13.81 23.58 -1.46
C ASP A 71 13.79 22.07 -1.10
N LYS A 72 14.46 21.22 -1.89
CA LYS A 72 14.51 19.77 -1.67
C LYS A 72 15.47 19.36 -0.57
N TYR A 73 16.52 20.15 -0.36
CA TYR A 73 17.57 19.87 0.62
C TYR A 73 17.79 21.10 1.48
N ASP A 74 17.94 20.88 2.78
CA ASP A 74 18.32 21.92 3.73
C ASP A 74 19.78 22.35 3.51
N GLU A 75 20.23 23.42 4.18
CA GLU A 75 21.62 23.91 4.11
C GLU A 75 22.64 22.83 4.50
N ASP A 76 22.23 21.88 5.35
CA ASP A 76 23.01 20.70 5.77
C ASP A 76 23.02 19.54 4.74
N GLY A 77 22.37 19.71 3.58
CA GLY A 77 22.23 18.68 2.55
C GLY A 77 21.26 17.55 2.91
N THR A 78 20.52 17.66 4.02
CA THR A 78 19.51 16.67 4.40
C THR A 78 18.19 16.94 3.68
N PRO A 79 17.40 15.92 3.31
CA PRO A 79 16.14 16.14 2.60
C PRO A 79 15.16 16.90 3.48
N SER A 80 14.54 17.93 2.91
CA SER A 80 13.54 18.76 3.58
C SER A 80 12.31 17.95 4.00
N THR A 81 11.53 18.45 4.95
CA THR A 81 10.34 17.75 5.47
C THR A 81 9.34 17.42 4.35
N GLY A 82 9.20 18.33 3.37
CA GLY A 82 8.36 18.12 2.18
C GLY A 82 8.89 16.99 1.31
N GLN A 83 10.20 16.96 1.03
CA GLN A 83 10.84 15.90 0.25
C GLN A 83 10.73 14.53 0.94
N ARG A 84 10.89 14.48 2.26
CA ARG A 84 10.70 13.26 3.06
C ARG A 84 9.26 12.77 2.96
N MET A 85 8.27 13.63 3.19
CA MET A 85 6.85 13.28 3.08
C MET A 85 6.50 12.80 1.66
N ALA A 86 7.00 13.47 0.63
CA ALA A 86 6.78 13.07 -0.76
C ALA A 86 7.36 11.68 -1.05
N SER A 87 8.56 11.39 -0.54
CA SER A 87 9.18 10.06 -0.72
C SER A 87 8.39 8.94 -0.04
N ILE A 88 7.80 9.21 1.14
CA ILE A 88 6.92 8.27 1.83
C ILE A 88 5.61 8.12 1.04
N GLY A 89 5.03 9.23 0.55
CA GLY A 89 3.81 9.22 -0.25
C GLY A 89 3.95 8.37 -1.51
N LYS A 90 5.08 8.50 -2.23
CA LYS A 90 5.40 7.67 -3.40
C LYS A 90 5.48 6.18 -3.05
N LYS A 91 6.05 5.82 -1.89
CA LYS A 91 6.06 4.42 -1.42
C LYS A 91 4.66 3.93 -1.08
N MET A 92 3.83 4.74 -0.42
CA MET A 92 2.44 4.39 -0.11
C MET A 92 1.60 4.20 -1.37
N LEU A 93 1.81 5.02 -2.40
CA LEU A 93 1.18 4.83 -3.71
C LEU A 93 1.59 3.50 -4.36
N LEU A 94 2.87 3.11 -4.25
CA LEU A 94 3.29 1.80 -4.76
C LEU A 94 2.68 0.65 -3.92
N THR A 95 2.58 0.82 -2.60
CA THR A 95 1.91 -0.14 -1.72
C THR A 95 0.45 -0.29 -2.10
N SER A 96 -0.26 0.81 -2.40
CA SER A 96 -1.67 0.75 -2.78
C SER A 96 -1.87 -0.02 -4.08
N VAL A 97 -0.98 0.13 -5.07
CA VAL A 97 -1.00 -0.68 -6.30
C VAL A 97 -0.85 -2.17 -5.98
N PHE A 98 0.08 -2.56 -5.11
CA PHE A 98 0.21 -3.97 -4.71
C PHE A 98 -0.99 -4.49 -3.94
N VAL A 99 -1.58 -3.69 -3.04
CA VAL A 99 -2.82 -4.02 -2.33
C VAL A 99 -3.96 -4.26 -3.31
N LEU A 100 -4.10 -3.41 -4.34
CA LEU A 100 -5.10 -3.58 -5.40
C LEU A 100 -4.86 -4.88 -6.19
N LEU A 101 -3.61 -5.21 -6.50
CA LEU A 101 -3.25 -6.45 -7.19
C LEU A 101 -3.60 -7.69 -6.35
N TYR A 102 -3.35 -7.65 -5.04
CA TYR A 102 -3.77 -8.73 -4.14
C TYR A 102 -5.30 -8.85 -4.07
N GLY A 103 -6.02 -7.72 -3.99
CA GLY A 103 -7.48 -7.72 -4.03
C GLY A 103 -8.02 -8.36 -5.31
N ALA A 104 -7.51 -7.93 -6.47
CA ALA A 104 -7.88 -8.53 -7.76
C ALA A 104 -7.58 -10.03 -7.81
N LEU A 105 -6.43 -10.45 -7.28
CA LEU A 105 -6.04 -11.85 -7.21
C LEU A 105 -6.98 -12.66 -6.29
N PHE A 106 -7.45 -12.09 -5.17
CA PHE A 106 -8.43 -12.74 -4.29
C PHE A 106 -9.81 -12.84 -4.92
N VAL A 107 -10.25 -11.82 -5.68
CA VAL A 107 -11.48 -11.94 -6.49
C VAL A 107 -11.32 -13.08 -7.49
N LEU A 108 -10.24 -13.10 -8.27
CA LEU A 108 -10.02 -14.15 -9.27
C LEU A 108 -10.03 -15.54 -8.64
N PHE A 109 -9.32 -15.77 -7.54
CA PHE A 109 -9.32 -17.07 -6.88
C PHE A 109 -10.64 -17.39 -6.18
N GLY A 110 -11.31 -16.40 -5.59
CA GLY A 110 -12.62 -16.59 -4.95
C GLY A 110 -13.79 -16.82 -5.91
N TRP A 111 -13.58 -16.63 -7.21
CA TRP A 111 -14.53 -17.02 -8.27
C TRP A 111 -14.22 -18.41 -8.86
N VAL A 112 -12.96 -18.85 -8.76
CA VAL A 112 -12.50 -20.15 -9.29
C VAL A 112 -12.79 -21.29 -8.30
N PHE A 113 -12.88 -21.00 -7.01
CA PHE A 113 -13.15 -21.94 -5.92
C PHE A 113 -14.41 -21.54 -5.14
#